data_AF-A0A560J6K4-F1
#
_entry.id   AF-A0A560J6K4-F1
#
_cell.length_a   1.000
_cell.length_b   1.000
_cell.length_c   1.000
_cell.angle_alpha   90.00
_cell.angle_beta   90.00
_cell.angle_gamma   90.00
#
_symmetry.space_group_name_H-M   'P 1'
#
loop_
_entity.id
_entity.type
_entity.pdbx_description
1 polymer ?
#
loop_
_entity_poly.entity_id
_entity_poly.type
_entity_poly.pdbx_seq_one_letter_code
_entity_poly.pdbx_strand_id
1 'polypeptide(L)' 'MSAQAQALPFAKLVARMANLMVGLPDYDSYVEHRRLNHPDQPIMSREEFFRERQEARYSGKVGRCC' A
#
# COMPACT_ATOMS: atom_id res chain seq x y z
N MET A 1 -0.90 17.21 28.76
CA MET A 1 -1.07 17.05 27.30
C MET A 1 0.25 16.50 26.77
N SER A 2 0.28 15.21 26.52
CA SER A 2 1.50 14.39 26.36
C SER A 2 2.26 14.77 25.09
N ALA A 3 3.59 14.91 25.22
CA ALA A 3 4.52 15.27 24.17
C ALA A 3 4.45 14.26 23.00
N GLN A 4 4.07 14.73 21.81
CA GLN A 4 4.09 13.90 20.61
C GLN A 4 5.51 13.88 20.04
N ALA A 5 6.11 12.70 20.04
CA ALA A 5 7.43 12.40 19.48
C ALA A 5 7.44 12.66 17.96
N GLN A 6 7.92 13.84 17.56
CA GLN A 6 8.17 14.18 16.16
C GLN A 6 9.59 13.79 15.78
N ALA A 7 9.82 12.49 15.59
CA ALA A 7 11.01 12.00 14.90
C ALA A 7 10.55 11.00 13.83
N LEU A 8 11.18 11.05 12.65
CA LEU A 8 10.98 10.22 11.44
C LEU A 8 10.21 10.81 10.22
N PRO A 9 10.17 12.13 9.94
CA PRO A 9 9.64 12.61 8.65
C PRO A 9 10.50 12.10 7.47
N PHE A 10 11.82 12.02 7.65
CA PHE A 10 12.76 11.58 6.62
C PHE A 10 12.66 10.07 6.33
N ALA A 11 12.57 9.23 7.36
CA ALA A 11 12.46 7.78 7.18
C ALA A 11 11.16 7.39 6.45
N LYS A 12 10.04 8.04 6.77
CA LYS A 12 8.76 7.86 6.05
C LYS A 12 8.87 8.30 4.59
N LEU A 13 9.56 9.41 4.31
CA LEU A 13 9.78 9.89 2.95
C LEU A 13 10.63 8.88 2.15
N VAL A 14 11.75 8.43 2.70
CA VAL A 14 12.63 7.43 2.04
C VAL A 14 11.88 6.12 1.78
N ALA A 15 11.12 5.62 2.75
CA ALA A 15 10.29 4.42 2.59
C ALA A 15 9.26 4.59 1.45
N ARG A 16 8.60 5.75 1.38
CA ARG A 16 7.66 6.06 0.29
C ARG A 16 8.35 6.08 -1.07
N MET A 17 9.54 6.67 -1.17
CA MET A 17 10.31 6.68 -2.42
C MET A 17 10.80 5.27 -2.82
N ALA A 18 11.26 4.47 -1.86
CA ALA A 18 11.65 3.08 -2.12
C ALA A 18 10.47 2.22 -2.57
N ASN A 19 9.30 2.37 -1.93
CA ASN A 19 8.08 1.66 -2.32
C ASN A 19 7.61 2.04 -3.73
N LEU A 20 7.75 3.32 -4.13
CA LEU A 20 7.48 3.77 -5.50
C LEU A 20 8.45 3.15 -6.51
N MET A 21 9.75 3.07 -6.20
CA MET A 21 10.75 2.47 -7.09
C MET A 21 10.56 0.96 -7.28
N VAL A 22 10.18 0.25 -6.21
CA VAL A 22 9.95 -1.21 -6.27
C VAL A 22 8.54 -1.53 -6.79
N GLY A 23 7.64 -0.54 -6.85
CA GLY A 23 6.23 -0.72 -7.19
C GLY A 23 5.47 -1.53 -6.14
N LEU A 24 5.97 -1.58 -4.90
CA LEU A 24 5.41 -2.38 -3.82
C LEU A 24 4.85 -1.45 -2.74
N PRO A 25 3.55 -1.07 -2.83
CA PRO A 25 2.91 -0.33 -1.76
C PRO A 25 2.77 -1.23 -0.53
N ASP A 26 3.13 -0.70 0.63
CA ASP A 26 2.87 -1.34 1.91
C ASP A 26 1.36 -1.31 2.24
N TYR A 27 0.95 -2.21 3.14
CA TYR A 27 -0.46 -2.37 3.51
C TYR A 27 -1.02 -1.10 4.18
N ASP A 28 -0.24 -0.41 4.99
CA ASP A 28 -0.72 0.75 5.74
C ASP A 28 -0.98 1.94 4.81
N SER A 29 -0.10 2.17 3.83
CA SER A 29 -0.29 3.11 2.72
C SER A 29 -1.52 2.77 1.88
N TYR A 30 -1.80 1.48 1.64
CA TYR A 30 -3.03 1.04 0.96
C TYR A 30 -4.27 1.39 1.80
N VAL A 31 -4.27 1.08 3.09
CA VAL A 31 -5.38 1.39 4.01
C VAL A 31 -5.62 2.90 4.07
N GLU A 32 -4.57 3.70 4.21
CA GLU A 32 -4.66 5.16 4.23
C GLU A 32 -5.24 5.69 2.91
N HIS A 33 -4.70 5.23 1.77
CA HIS A 33 -5.20 5.62 0.45
C HIS A 33 -6.69 5.27 0.28
N ARG A 34 -7.10 4.06 0.68
CA ARG A 34 -8.50 3.61 0.61
C ARG A 34 -9.41 4.43 1.51
N ARG A 35 -9.00 4.72 2.74
CA ARG A 35 -9.79 5.58 3.65
C ARG A 35 -9.97 6.99 3.12
N LEU A 36 -8.94 7.55 2.46
CA LEU A 36 -8.98 8.91 1.92
C LEU A 36 -9.76 9.02 0.61
N ASN A 37 -9.64 8.03 -0.29
CA ASN A 37 -10.20 8.11 -1.65
C ASN A 37 -11.46 7.26 -1.85
N HIS A 38 -11.66 6.24 -1.03
CA HIS A 38 -12.74 5.25 -1.13
C HIS A 38 -13.30 4.88 0.25
N PRO A 39 -13.82 5.84 1.03
CA PRO A 39 -14.28 5.59 2.40
C PRO A 39 -15.44 4.58 2.47
N ASP A 40 -16.22 4.44 1.40
CA ASP A 40 -17.39 3.57 1.34
C ASP A 40 -17.08 2.13 0.89
N GLN A 41 -15.81 1.85 0.53
CA GLN A 41 -15.42 0.51 0.09
C GLN A 41 -14.76 -0.29 1.21
N PRO A 42 -15.02 -1.60 1.30
CA PRO A 42 -14.33 -2.45 2.26
C PRO A 42 -12.82 -2.45 2.01
N ILE A 43 -12.07 -2.42 3.10
CA ILE A 43 -10.60 -2.50 3.10
C ILE A 43 -10.24 -3.98 3.23
N MET A 44 -9.65 -4.54 2.18
CA MET A 44 -9.09 -5.90 2.18
C MET A 44 -8.17 -6.13 3.38
N SER A 45 -8.18 -7.34 3.92
CA SER A 45 -7.22 -7.76 4.94
C SER A 45 -5.79 -7.81 4.39
N ARG A 46 -4.81 -7.84 5.29
CA ARG A 46 -3.38 -7.90 4.93
C ARG A 46 -3.05 -9.12 4.06
N GLU A 47 -3.63 -10.27 4.39
CA GLU A 47 -3.42 -11.51 3.64
C GLU A 47 -4.02 -11.42 2.24
N GLU A 48 -5.23 -10.88 2.11
CA GLU A 48 -5.88 -10.66 0.82
C GLU A 48 -5.10 -9.70 -0.05
N PHE A 49 -4.63 -8.59 0.52
CA PHE A 49 -3.77 -7.63 -0.20
C PHE A 49 -2.47 -8.29 -0.69
N PHE A 50 -1.81 -9.08 0.17
CA PHE A 50 -0.58 -9.76 -0.23
C PHE A 50 -0.82 -10.82 -1.30
N ARG A 51 -1.92 -11.58 -1.20
CA ARG A 51 -2.31 -12.55 -2.22
C ARG A 51 -2.62 -11.86 -3.55
N GLU A 52 -3.40 -10.78 -3.54
CA GLU A 52 -3.72 -10.01 -4.75
C GLU A 52 -2.45 -9.44 -5.41
N ARG A 53 -1.50 -8.92 -4.64
CA ARG A 53 -0.20 -8.45 -5.18
C ARG A 53 0.64 -9.57 -5.77
N GLN A 54 0.65 -10.74 -5.13
CA GLN A 54 1.33 -11.91 -5.67
C GLN A 54 0.65 -12.42 -6.93
N GLU A 55 -0.68 -12.49 -6.97
CA GLU A 55 -1.44 -12.88 -8.15
C GLU A 55 -1.21 -11.89 -9.29
N ALA A 56 -1.26 -10.58 -9.04
CA ALA A 56 -1.01 -9.57 -10.06
C ALA A 56 0.42 -9.65 -10.65
N ARG A 57 1.41 -10.09 -9.86
CA ARG A 57 2.82 -10.16 -10.28
C ARG A 57 3.25 -11.51 -10.85
N TYR A 58 2.70 -12.61 -10.32
CA TYR A 58 3.14 -13.98 -10.59
C TYR A 58 2.07 -14.86 -11.22
N SER A 59 0.79 -14.51 -11.11
CA SER A 59 -0.19 -15.14 -12.00
C SER A 59 0.08 -14.55 -13.38
N GLY A 60 0.64 -15.35 -14.29
CA GLY A 60 0.91 -14.98 -15.67
C GLY A 60 -0.36 -14.63 -16.49
N LYS A 61 -1.49 -14.34 -15.82
CA LYS A 61 -2.65 -13.67 -16.37
C LYS A 61 -2.35 -12.18 -16.50
N VAL A 62 -1.37 -11.86 -17.35
CA VAL A 62 -1.43 -10.62 -18.13
C VAL A 62 -2.76 -10.72 -18.85
N GLY A 63 -3.76 -10.00 -18.35
CA GLY A 63 -5.05 -9.89 -19.01
C GLY A 63 -4.76 -9.42 -20.41
N ARG A 64 -4.88 -10.32 -21.39
CA ARG A 64 -5.08 -9.93 -22.78
C ARG A 64 -6.36 -9.12 -22.76
N CYS A 65 -6.22 -7.81 -22.68
CA CYS A 65 -7.23 -6.89 -23.17
C CYS A 65 -7.28 -7.15 -24.68
N CYS A 66 -8.30 -7.88 -25.09
CA CYS A 66 -8.79 -7.86 -26.46
C CYS A 66 -9.54 -6.54 -26.67
#